data_AF-A0A9X8YQN8-F1
#
_entry.id   AF-A0A9X8YQN8-F1
#
_cell.length_a   1.000
_cell.length_b   1.000
_cell.length_c   1.000
_cell.angle_alpha   90.00
_cell.angle_beta   90.00
_cell.angle_gamma   90.00
#
_symmetry.space_group_name_H-M   'P 1'
#
loop_
_entity.id
_entity.type
_entity.pdbx_description
1 polymer ?
#
loop_
_entity_poly.entity_id
_entity_poly.type
_entity_poly.pdbx_seq_one_letter_code
_entity_poly.pdbx_strand_id
1 'polypeptide(L)' 'TLPSAGVGALLALELFGAPFSLIALIGIMLLIGIVKKNAIMMVDFALEAQRNGGISAREAIFQASLLRFRPIMMTTL' A
#
# COMPACT_ATOMS: atom_id res chain seq x y z
N THR A 1 2.31 -4.26 -3.86
CA THR A 1 2.90 -3.13 -3.09
C THR A 1 3.89 -3.57 -2.01
N LEU A 2 3.88 -4.84 -1.57
CA LEU A 2 4.91 -5.38 -0.65
C LEU A 2 6.38 -5.23 -1.13
N PRO A 3 6.75 -5.61 -2.37
CA PRO A 3 8.15 -5.54 -2.79
C PRO A 3 8.66 -4.11 -2.91
N SER A 4 7.81 -3.16 -3.31
CA SER A 4 8.19 -1.75 -3.45
C SER A 4 8.51 -1.09 -2.09
N ALA A 5 7.81 -1.46 -1.02
CA ALA A 5 8.09 -0.95 0.33
C ALA A 5 9.41 -1.49 0.88
N GLY A 6 9.68 -2.79 0.70
CA GLY A 6 10.93 -3.41 1.13
C GLY A 6 12.15 -2.87 0.39
N VAL A 7 12.04 -2.72 -0.94
CA VAL A 7 13.10 -2.14 -1.77
C VAL A 7 13.38 -0.68 -1.38
N GLY A 8 12.35 0.14 -1.17
CA GLY A 8 12.53 1.53 -0.74
C GLY A 8 13.20 1.66 0.63
N ALA A 9 12.86 0.81 1.59
CA ALA A 9 13.48 0.83 2.91
C ALA A 9 14.94 0.38 2.89
N LEU A 10 15.27 -0.66 2.11
CA LEU A 10 16.66 -1.11 1.94
C LEU A 10 17.51 -0.06 1.22
N LEU A 11 16.98 0.55 0.15
CA LEU A 11 17.64 1.66 -0.55
C LEU A 11 17.90 2.85 0.38
N ALA A 12 16.95 3.21 1.26
CA ALA A 12 17.15 4.29 2.22
C ALA A 12 18.29 3.98 3.19
N LEU A 13 18.39 2.75 3.71
CA LEU A 13 19.49 2.36 4.59
C LEU A 13 20.85 2.45 3.87
N GLU A 14 20.90 2.02 2.61
CA GLU A 14 22.10 2.09 1.78
C GLU A 14 22.52 3.54 1.48
N LEU A 15 21.58 4.41 1.10
CA LEU A 15 21.80 5.84 0.82
C LEU A 15 22.26 6.63 2.05
N PHE A 16 21.73 6.32 3.23
CA PHE A 16 22.10 6.99 4.48
C PHE A 16 23.28 6.31 5.21
N GLY A 17 23.85 5.24 4.66
CA GLY A 17 24.94 4.47 5.28
C GLY A 17 24.56 3.87 6.64
N ALA A 18 23.27 3.65 6.88
CA ALA A 18 22.76 3.19 8.16
C ALA A 18 22.87 1.66 8.27
N PRO A 19 23.39 1.12 9.39
CA PRO A 19 23.49 -0.32 9.57
C PRO A 19 22.11 -0.95 9.66
N PHE A 20 21.97 -2.13 9.05
CA PHE A 20 20.78 -2.95 9.21
C PHE A 20 20.69 -3.43 10.67
N SER A 21 19.81 -2.79 11.44
CA SER A 21 19.63 -3.03 12.88
C SER A 21 18.24 -3.60 13.18
N LEU A 22 18.03 -4.06 14.42
CA LEU A 22 16.71 -4.50 14.89
C LEU A 22 15.65 -3.37 14.74
N ILE A 23 16.07 -2.12 14.94
CA ILE A 23 15.19 -0.94 14.76
C ILE A 23 14.79 -0.79 13.29
N ALA A 24 15.73 -0.97 12.36
CA ALA A 24 15.44 -0.94 10.92
C ALA A 24 14.46 -2.05 10.52
N LEU A 25 14.62 -3.27 11.07
CA LEU A 25 13.71 -4.38 10.84
C LEU A 25 12.29 -4.09 11.34
N ILE A 26 12.15 -3.50 12.53
CA ILE A 26 10.84 -3.10 13.07
C ILE A 26 10.19 -2.05 12.16
N GLY A 27 10.96 -1.05 11.70
CA GLY A 27 10.50 -0.05 10.74
C GLY A 27 9.98 -0.65 9.44
N ILE A 28 10.73 -1.60 8.86
CA ILE A 28 10.31 -2.34 7.65
C ILE A 28 9.03 -3.12 7.89
N MET A 29 8.89 -3.81 9.04
CA MET A 29 7.69 -4.56 9.39
C MET A 29 6.45 -3.66 9.49
N LEU A 30 6.58 -2.47 10.11
CA LEU A 30 5.51 -1.48 10.20
C LEU A 30 5.14 -0.91 8.82
N LEU A 31 6.14 -0.56 8.00
CA LEU A 31 5.95 -0.09 6.62
C LEU A 31 5.18 -1.11 5.78
N ILE A 32 5.55 -2.39 5.86
CA ILE A 32 4.83 -3.48 5.19
C ILE A 32 3.36 -3.52 5.63
N GLY A 33 3.09 -3.36 6.93
CA GLY A 33 1.73 -3.33 7.48
C GLY A 33 0.87 -2.21 6.90
N ILE A 34 1.40 -0.98 6.84
CA ILE A 34 0.70 0.19 6.30
C ILE A 34 0.38 -0.03 4.81
N VAL A 35 1.39 -0.43 4.04
CA VAL A 35 1.29 -0.62 2.59
C VAL A 35 0.34 -1.78 2.24
N LYS A 36 0.35 -2.86 3.04
CA LYS A 36 -0.59 -3.98 2.91
C LYS A 36 -2.02 -3.54 3.23
N LYS A 37 -2.25 -2.77 4.31
CA LYS A 37 -3.57 -2.27 4.68
C LYS A 37 -4.18 -1.40 3.57
N ASN A 38 -3.37 -0.53 2.95
CA ASN A 38 -3.81 0.29 1.82
C ASN A 38 -4.20 -0.52 0.59
N ALA A 39 -3.47 -1.62 0.31
CA ALA A 39 -3.80 -2.53 -0.78
C ALA A 39 -5.08 -3.35 -0.50
N ILE A 40 -5.22 -3.91 0.70
CA ILE A 40 -6.41 -4.68 1.10
C ILE A 40 -7.67 -3.80 0.97
N MET A 41 -7.64 -2.58 1.53
CA MET A 41 -8.77 -1.67 1.43
C MET A 41 -9.19 -1.35 -0.01
N MET A 42 -8.24 -1.27 -0.95
CA MET A 42 -8.56 -1.01 -2.36
C MET A 42 -9.23 -2.22 -3.02
N VAL A 43 -8.74 -3.42 -2.72
CA VAL A 43 -9.31 -4.67 -3.26
C VAL A 43 -10.68 -4.95 -2.65
N ASP A 44 -10.86 -4.73 -1.35
CA ASP A 44 -12.16 -4.88 -0.68
C ASP A 44 -13.20 -3.95 -1.30
N PHE A 45 -12.85 -2.68 -1.54
CA PHE A 45 -13.77 -1.72 -2.16
C PHE A 45 -14.13 -2.10 -3.60
N ALA A 46 -13.16 -2.62 -4.37
CA ALA A 46 -13.42 -3.10 -5.72
C ALA A 46 -14.31 -4.36 -5.71
N LEU A 47 -14.08 -5.30 -4.80
CA LEU A 47 -14.90 -6.50 -4.64
C LEU A 47 -16.34 -6.14 -4.23
N GLU A 48 -16.50 -5.17 -3.34
CA GLU A 48 -17.81 -4.68 -2.92
C GLU A 48 -18.55 -3.99 -4.07
N ALA A 49 -17.86 -3.14 -4.84
CA ALA A 49 -18.44 -2.49 -6.02
C ALA A 49 -18.83 -3.51 -7.10
N GLN A 50 -18.04 -4.56 -7.32
CA GLN A 50 -18.35 -5.64 -8.25
C GLN A 50 -19.58 -6.44 -7.80
N ARG A 51 -19.66 -6.80 -6.51
CA ARG A 51 -20.76 -7.61 -5.96
C ARG A 51 -22.09 -6.85 -5.88
N ASN A 52 -22.05 -5.60 -5.44
CA ASN A 52 -23.26 -4.80 -5.23
C ASN A 52 -23.70 -4.04 -6.49
N GLY A 53 -22.75 -3.68 -7.37
CA GLY A 53 -23.02 -2.90 -8.57
C GLY A 53 -23.15 -3.72 -9.86
N GLY A 54 -22.80 -5.00 -9.86
CA GLY A 54 -22.81 -5.85 -11.06
C GLY A 54 -21.84 -5.42 -12.16
N ILE A 55 -20.93 -4.49 -11.85
CA ILE A 55 -19.96 -3.90 -12.79
C ILE A 55 -18.77 -4.83 -13.03
N SER A 56 -18.10 -4.67 -14.17
CA SER A 56 -16.93 -5.48 -14.51
C SER A 56 -15.77 -5.22 -13.54
N ALA A 57 -14.89 -6.20 -13.33
CA ALA A 57 -13.73 -6.05 -12.43
C ALA A 57 -12.83 -4.84 -12.79
N ARG A 58 -12.75 -4.51 -14.08
CA ARG A 58 -12.00 -3.35 -14.59
C ARG A 58 -12.62 -2.02 -14.16
N GLU A 59 -13.94 -1.91 -14.20
CA GLU A 59 -14.64 -0.71 -13.75
C GLU A 59 -14.62 -0.59 -12.23
N ALA A 60 -14.76 -1.72 -11.53
CA ALA A 60 -14.73 -1.76 -10.08
C ALA A 60 -13.38 -1.30 -9.50
N ILE A 61 -12.26 -1.78 -10.05
CA ILE A 61 -10.93 -1.36 -9.58
C ILE A 61 -10.66 0.12 -9.91
N PHE A 62 -11.17 0.62 -11.04
CA PHE A 62 -11.01 2.02 -11.42
C PHE A 62 -11.76 2.96 -10.46
N GLN A 63 -13.01 2.63 -10.11
CA GLN A 63 -13.79 3.35 -9.11
C GLN A 63 -13.14 3.30 -7.73
N ALA A 64 -12.68 2.12 -7.29
CA ALA A 64 -11.96 1.96 -6.04
C ALA A 64 -10.68 2.82 -6.01
N SER A 65 -9.96 2.92 -7.13
CA SER A 65 -8.76 3.74 -7.26
C SER A 65 -9.05 5.22 -7.04
N LEU A 66 -10.12 5.75 -7.67
CA LEU A 66 -10.50 7.16 -7.54
C LEU A 66 -10.92 7.52 -6.11
N LEU A 67 -11.72 6.66 -5.47
CA LEU A 67 -12.21 6.90 -4.10
C LEU A 67 -11.09 6.83 -3.06
N ARG A 68 -10.09 5.96 -3.30
CA ARG A 68 -8.96 5.77 -2.39
C ARG A 68 -7.78 6.69 -2.68
N PHE A 69 -7.77 7.42 -3.80
CA PHE A 69 -6.68 8.32 -4.16
C PHE A 69 -6.44 9.39 -3.08
N ARG A 70 -7.48 10.14 -2.67
CA ARG A 70 -7.35 11.18 -1.63
C ARG A 70 -6.91 10.59 -0.27
N PRO A 71 -7.54 9.51 0.24
CA PRO A 71 -7.09 8.85 1.47
C PRO A 71 -5.64 8.34 1.45
N ILE A 72 -5.20 7.75 0.35
CA ILE A 72 -3.83 7.22 0.23
C ILE A 72 -2.82 8.37 0.25
N MET A 73 -3.10 9.47 -0.47
CA MET A 73 -2.26 10.67 -0.44
C MET A 73 -2.13 11.25 0.97
N MET A 74 -3.22 11.31 1.75
CA MET A 74 -3.19 11.82 3.13
C MET A 74 -2.38 10.96 4.12
N THR A 75 -2.12 9.69 3.81
CA THR A 75 -1.33 8.79 4.69
C THR A 75 0.10 8.59 4.21
N THR A 76 0.41 9.05 3.00
CA THR A 76 1.74 8.91 2.39
C THR A 76 2.53 10.23 2.43
N LEU A 77 1.83 11.38 2.38
CA LEU A 77 2.39 12.71 2.65
C LEU A 77 2.52 12.94 4.16
#